data_AF-A0A379UZH7-F1
#
_entry.id   AF-A0A379UZH7-F1
#
_cell.length_a   1.000
_cell.length_b   1.000
_cell.length_c   1.000
_cell.angle_alpha   90.00
_cell.angle_beta   90.00
_cell.angle_gamma   90.00
#
_symmetry.space_group_name_H-M   'P 1'
#
loop_
_entity.id
_entity.type
_entity.pdbx_description
1 polymer ?
#
loop_
_entity_poly.entity_id
_entity_poly.type
_entity_poly.pdbx_seq_one_letter_code
_entity_poly.pdbx_strand_id
1 'polypeptide(L)'
;MKHYFSCLKGDTIKAIFLVCLAVGVVGMSYGSLAMAYGFPLWVPFVLSIFVLAGASEFMFIGIVASGGNPLAAAAAGLLVNARHVPFGVTVRDLVGTRAASFFRLPYYE
;
A
#
# COMPACT_ATOMS: atom_id res chain seq x y z
N MET A 1 30.10 10.69 14.63
CA MET A 1 28.65 10.86 14.38
C MET A 1 28.15 9.59 13.71
N LYS A 2 27.03 9.06 14.20
CA LYS A 2 26.58 7.66 14.11
C LYS A 2 26.45 7.08 12.68
N HIS A 3 27.26 6.07 12.35
CA HIS A 3 27.11 5.20 11.18
C HIS A 3 25.92 4.23 11.38
N TYR A 4 24.74 4.53 10.80
CA TYR A 4 23.54 3.68 10.88
C TYR A 4 23.28 2.83 9.62
N PHE A 5 24.11 2.93 8.58
CA PHE A 5 23.83 2.37 7.25
C PHE A 5 24.75 1.20 6.81
N SER A 6 25.24 0.38 7.74
CA SER A 6 26.10 -0.78 7.41
C SER A 6 25.42 -2.15 7.45
N CYS A 7 24.08 -2.23 7.38
CA CYS A 7 23.35 -3.52 7.48
C CYS A 7 22.65 -4.02 6.19
N LEU A 8 22.77 -3.36 5.04
CA LEU A 8 22.15 -3.86 3.80
C LEU A 8 23.13 -4.69 2.98
N LYS A 9 22.94 -6.01 2.97
CA LYS A 9 23.65 -6.94 2.10
C LYS A 9 23.33 -6.61 0.63
N GLY A 10 24.28 -6.78 -0.29
CA GLY A 10 24.11 -6.38 -1.70
C GLY A 10 22.88 -6.98 -2.38
N ASP A 11 22.45 -8.17 -1.95
CA ASP A 11 21.22 -8.82 -2.42
C ASP A 11 19.94 -8.07 -2.02
N THR A 12 19.92 -7.47 -0.82
CA THR A 12 18.78 -6.65 -0.35
C THR A 12 18.65 -5.35 -1.15
N ILE A 13 19.77 -4.71 -1.50
CA ILE A 13 19.78 -3.53 -2.37
C ILE A 13 19.20 -3.89 -3.75
N LYS A 14 19.64 -5.01 -4.33
CA LYS A 14 19.11 -5.50 -5.62
C LYS A 14 17.61 -5.79 -5.54
N ALA A 15 17.15 -6.40 -4.45
CA ALA A 15 15.72 -6.66 -4.24
C ALA A 15 14.90 -5.37 -4.15
N ILE A 16 15.35 -4.38 -3.37
CA ILE A 16 14.68 -3.08 -3.27
C ILE A 16 14.61 -2.38 -4.64
N PHE A 17 15.72 -2.39 -5.38
CA PHE A 17 15.78 -1.81 -6.71
C PHE A 17 14.78 -2.48 -7.67
N LEU A 18 14.75 -3.82 -7.68
CA LEU A 18 13.80 -4.60 -8.49
C LEU A 18 12.34 -4.28 -8.12
N VAL A 19 12.02 -4.20 -6.84
CA VAL A 19 10.68 -3.84 -6.36
C VAL A 19 10.32 -2.42 -6.80
N CYS A 20 11.24 -1.47 -6.67
CA CYS A 20 11.01 -0.08 -7.08
C CYS A 20 10.75 0.02 -8.60
N LEU A 21 11.53 -0.72 -9.40
CA LEU A 21 11.35 -0.79 -10.85
C LEU A 21 9.98 -1.38 -11.21
N ALA A 22 9.61 -2.51 -10.58
CA ALA A 22 8.31 -3.14 -10.79
C ALA A 22 7.16 -2.19 -10.42
N VAL A 23 7.23 -1.52 -9.27
CA VAL A 23 6.22 -0.54 -8.84
C VAL A 23 6.16 0.66 -9.79
N GLY A 24 7.31 1.13 -10.29
CA GLY A 24 7.36 2.21 -11.28
C GLY A 24 6.65 1.86 -12.58
N VAL A 25 6.84 0.63 -13.10
CA VAL A 25 6.13 0.14 -14.29
C VAL A 25 4.62 0.05 -14.02
N VAL A 26 4.22 -0.46 -12.86
CA VAL A 26 2.80 -0.54 -12.46
C VAL A 26 2.17 0.86 -12.39
N GLY A 27 2.85 1.84 -11.80
CA GLY A 27 2.40 3.23 -11.74
C GLY A 27 2.25 3.86 -13.13
N MET A 28 3.18 3.59 -14.05
CA MET A 28 3.10 4.06 -15.43
C MET A 28 1.89 3.47 -16.17
N SER A 29 1.61 2.17 -15.97
CA SER A 29 0.41 1.51 -16.51
C SER A 29 -0.87 2.15 -15.97
N TYR A 30 -0.92 2.46 -14.68
CA TYR A 30 -2.09 3.10 -14.06
C TYR A 30 -2.35 4.50 -14.63
N GLY A 31 -1.31 5.32 -14.74
CA GLY A 31 -1.41 6.65 -15.33
C GLY A 31 -1.89 6.63 -16.79
N SER A 32 -1.36 5.69 -17.59
CA SER A 32 -1.82 5.47 -18.96
C SER A 32 -3.29 5.05 -19.03
N LEU A 33 -3.71 4.13 -18.14
CA LEU A 33 -5.09 3.67 -18.05
C LEU A 33 -6.05 4.81 -17.70
N ALA A 34 -5.69 5.65 -16.72
CA ALA A 34 -6.49 6.80 -16.32
C ALA A 34 -6.66 7.82 -17.47
N MET A 35 -5.60 8.06 -18.25
CA MET A 35 -5.66 8.90 -19.45
C MET A 35 -6.52 8.28 -20.55
N ALA A 36 -6.43 6.97 -20.77
CA ALA A 36 -7.20 6.26 -21.79
C ALA A 36 -8.71 6.31 -21.55
N TYR A 37 -9.13 6.28 -20.28
CA TYR A 37 -10.53 6.47 -19.89
C TYR A 37 -10.96 7.94 -19.80
N GLY A 38 -10.08 8.89 -20.10
CA GLY A 38 -10.40 10.32 -20.12
C GLY A 38 -10.59 10.95 -18.73
N PHE A 39 -10.06 10.33 -17.67
CA PHE A 39 -10.17 10.91 -16.33
C PHE A 39 -9.28 12.16 -16.19
N PRO A 40 -9.75 13.20 -15.50
CA PRO A 40 -8.92 14.35 -15.17
C PRO A 40 -7.76 13.91 -14.26
N LEU A 41 -6.56 14.44 -14.51
CA LEU A 41 -5.32 14.03 -13.84
C LEU A 41 -5.37 14.11 -12.31
N TRP A 42 -6.25 14.93 -11.74
CA TRP A 42 -6.47 15.01 -10.30
C TRP A 42 -7.01 13.71 -9.69
N VAL A 43 -7.80 12.92 -10.41
CA VAL A 43 -8.39 11.67 -9.88
C VAL A 43 -7.33 10.60 -9.59
N PRO A 44 -6.47 10.19 -10.56
CA PRO A 44 -5.40 9.26 -10.27
C PRO A 44 -4.39 9.83 -9.27
N PHE A 45 -4.18 11.15 -9.23
CA PHE A 45 -3.28 11.79 -8.28
C PHE A 45 -3.77 11.69 -6.83
N VAL A 46 -5.06 11.98 -6.59
CA VAL A 46 -5.68 11.82 -5.27
C VAL A 46 -5.72 10.35 -4.88
N LEU A 47 -6.04 9.44 -5.82
CA LEU A 47 -6.04 8.00 -5.53
C LEU A 47 -4.65 7.50 -5.13
N SER A 48 -3.56 7.90 -5.80
CA SER A 48 -2.22 7.46 -5.40
C SER A 48 -1.74 8.03 -4.06
N ILE A 49 -2.27 9.18 -3.62
CA ILE A 49 -1.98 9.75 -2.30
C ILE A 49 -2.74 9.00 -1.20
N PHE A 50 -4.01 8.69 -1.43
CA PHE A 50 -4.89 8.11 -0.41
C PHE A 50 -4.90 6.58 -0.40
N VAL A 51 -4.62 5.94 -1.53
CA VAL A 51 -4.70 4.50 -1.76
C VAL A 51 -3.31 4.00 -2.09
N LEU A 52 -2.59 3.49 -1.08
CA LEU A 52 -1.27 2.88 -1.30
C LEU A 52 -1.36 1.49 -1.97
N ALA A 53 -2.56 0.96 -2.15
CA ALA A 53 -2.81 -0.35 -2.73
C ALA A 53 -3.07 -0.25 -4.24
N GLY A 54 -2.03 -0.47 -5.05
CA GLY A 54 -2.12 -0.38 -6.52
C GLY A 54 -3.26 -1.21 -7.13
N ALA A 55 -3.47 -2.45 -6.66
CA ALA A 55 -4.57 -3.28 -7.16
C ALA A 55 -5.96 -2.67 -6.97
N SER A 56 -6.16 -1.88 -5.90
CA SER A 56 -7.42 -1.19 -5.62
C SER A 56 -7.60 0.04 -6.47
N GLU A 57 -6.53 0.73 -6.84
CA GLU A 57 -6.58 1.87 -7.77
C GLU A 57 -6.99 1.41 -9.17
N PHE A 58 -6.39 0.34 -9.70
CA PHE A 58 -6.78 -0.24 -11.00
C PHE A 58 -8.23 -0.73 -11.00
N MET A 59 -8.64 -1.39 -9.92
CA MET A 59 -10.03 -1.85 -9.77
C MET A 59 -10.99 -0.66 -9.69
N PHE A 60 -10.64 0.39 -8.95
CA PHE A 60 -11.47 1.59 -8.83
C PHE A 60 -11.68 2.25 -10.18
N ILE A 61 -10.61 2.50 -10.95
CA ILE A 61 -10.74 3.09 -12.29
C ILE A 61 -11.57 2.18 -13.20
N GLY A 62 -11.36 0.86 -13.18
CA GLY A 62 -12.15 -0.07 -14.00
C GLY A 62 -13.66 -0.03 -13.69
N ILE A 63 -14.03 0.06 -12.42
CA ILE A 63 -15.45 0.14 -12.01
C ILE A 63 -16.05 1.50 -12.35
N VAL A 64 -15.34 2.60 -12.11
CA VAL A 64 -15.87 3.93 -12.44
C VAL A 64 -15.93 4.14 -13.95
N ALA A 65 -14.94 3.67 -14.70
CA ALA A 65 -14.91 3.73 -16.16
C ALA A 65 -16.02 2.92 -16.83
N SER A 66 -16.49 1.84 -16.19
CA SER A 66 -17.63 1.04 -16.67
C SER A 66 -19.00 1.64 -16.30
N GLY A 67 -19.05 2.85 -15.73
CA GLY A 67 -20.28 3.52 -15.30
C GLY A 67 -20.77 3.10 -13.92
N GLY A 68 -19.95 2.40 -13.14
CA GLY A 68 -20.26 1.99 -11.78
C GLY A 68 -20.18 3.13 -10.76
N ASN A 69 -20.82 2.93 -9.60
CA ASN A 69 -20.80 3.90 -8.50
C ASN A 69 -19.39 3.98 -7.85
N PRO A 70 -18.76 5.17 -7.75
CA PRO A 70 -17.47 5.35 -7.08
C PRO A 70 -17.42 4.83 -5.64
N LEU A 71 -18.53 4.93 -4.91
CA LEU A 71 -18.61 4.42 -3.53
C LEU A 71 -18.53 2.89 -3.48
N ALA A 72 -19.19 2.22 -4.44
CA ALA A 72 -19.14 0.77 -4.57
C ALA A 72 -17.74 0.32 -5.01
N ALA A 73 -17.09 1.09 -5.88
CA ALA A 73 -15.70 0.85 -6.30
C ALA A 73 -14.72 0.95 -5.12
N ALA A 74 -14.89 1.95 -4.25
CA ALA A 74 -14.09 2.09 -3.04
C ALA A 74 -14.31 0.92 -2.06
N ALA A 75 -15.58 0.51 -1.86
CA ALA A 75 -15.90 -0.65 -1.03
C ALA A 75 -15.29 -1.95 -1.59
N ALA A 76 -15.35 -2.18 -2.90
CA ALA A 76 -14.70 -3.32 -3.56
C ALA A 76 -13.18 -3.29 -3.37
N GLY A 77 -12.56 -2.12 -3.53
CA GLY A 77 -11.13 -1.92 -3.25
C GLY A 77 -10.75 -2.26 -1.80
N LEU A 78 -11.57 -1.85 -0.83
CA LEU A 78 -11.38 -2.18 0.59
C LEU A 78 -11.53 -3.68 0.86
N LEU A 79 -12.55 -4.33 0.28
CA LEU A 79 -12.77 -5.77 0.42
C LEU A 79 -11.61 -6.57 -0.17
N VAL A 80 -11.05 -6.15 -1.30
CA VAL A 80 -9.86 -6.79 -1.86
C VAL A 80 -8.64 -6.63 -0.95
N ASN A 81 -8.50 -5.48 -0.27
CA ASN A 81 -7.46 -5.30 0.73
C ASN A 81 -7.68 -6.10 2.01
N ALA A 82 -8.93 -6.45 2.34
CA ALA A 82 -9.26 -7.26 3.51
C ALA A 82 -8.56 -8.64 3.49
N ARG A 83 -8.11 -9.12 2.32
CA ARG A 83 -7.26 -10.32 2.19
C ARG A 83 -5.95 -10.26 2.98
N HIS A 84 -5.51 -9.07 3.38
CA HIS A 84 -4.31 -8.90 4.19
C HIS A 84 -4.58 -9.00 5.70
N VAL A 85 -5.85 -8.99 6.13
CA VAL A 85 -6.24 -9.13 7.54
C VAL A 85 -5.77 -10.47 8.15
N PRO A 86 -5.90 -11.62 7.47
CA PRO A 86 -5.36 -12.89 7.97
C PRO A 86 -3.84 -12.85 8.18
N PHE A 87 -3.08 -12.18 7.30
CA PHE A 87 -1.64 -12.00 7.49
C PHE A 87 -1.33 -11.16 8.73
N GLY A 88 -2.14 -10.13 9.00
CA GLY A 88 -2.07 -9.36 10.24
C GLY A 88 -2.31 -10.22 11.48
N VAL A 89 -3.26 -11.16 11.41
CA VAL A 89 -3.60 -12.08 12.50
C VAL A 89 -2.47 -13.08 12.77
N THR A 90 -1.81 -13.62 11.73
CA THR A 90 -0.71 -14.58 11.90
C THR A 90 0.56 -13.96 12.46
N VAL A 91 0.80 -12.66 12.22
CA VAL A 91 1.95 -11.93 12.80
C VAL A 91 1.66 -11.30 14.17
N ARG A 92 0.45 -11.46 14.72
CA ARG A 92 0.09 -10.89 16.05
C ARG A 92 1.02 -11.34 17.16
N ASP A 93 1.49 -12.59 17.11
CA ASP A 93 2.39 -13.14 18.12
C ASP A 93 3.78 -12.46 18.10
N LEU A 94 4.26 -12.12 16.90
CA LEU A 94 5.53 -11.39 16.69
C LEU A 94 5.43 -9.91 17.11
N VAL A 95 4.24 -9.30 17.03
CA VAL A 95 3.99 -7.90 17.41
C VAL A 95 3.67 -7.73 18.91
N GLY A 96 3.35 -8.83 19.61
CA GLY A 96 2.71 -8.86 20.93
C GLY A 96 3.56 -8.37 22.12
N THR A 97 4.89 -8.33 22.02
CA THR A 97 5.73 -8.00 23.20
C THR A 97 6.05 -6.51 23.35
N ARG A 98 6.00 -5.72 22.26
CA ARG A 98 6.38 -4.29 22.29
C ARG A 98 5.23 -3.29 22.34
N ALA A 99 4.08 -3.60 21.76
CA ALA A 99 2.91 -2.71 21.84
C ALA A 99 2.35 -2.64 23.28
N ALA A 100 2.39 -3.76 24.01
CA ALA A 100 1.94 -3.84 25.40
C ALA A 100 2.91 -3.16 26.39
N SER A 101 4.20 -3.05 26.07
CA SER A 101 5.19 -2.38 26.92
C SER A 101 5.25 -0.86 26.70
N PHE A 102 4.75 -0.34 25.57
CA PHE A 102 4.59 1.09 25.36
C PHE A 102 3.44 1.70 26.19
N PHE A 103 2.40 0.91 26.50
CA PHE A 103 1.26 1.36 27.30
C PHE A 103 1.36 0.95 28.78
N ARG A 104 2.43 0.26 29.19
CA ARG A 104 2.57 -0.32 30.54
C ARG A 104 3.79 0.19 31.31
N LEU A 105 3.91 1.50 31.45
CA LEU A 105 4.64 2.15 32.56
C LEU A 105 3.84 3.39 32.96
N PRO A 106 3.51 3.64 34.24
CA PRO A 106 4.33 3.37 35.43
C PRO A 106 3.57 2.68 36.58
N TYR A 107 4.18 1.75 37.32
CA TYR A 107 4.01 1.63 38.79
C TYR A 107 4.92 0.54 39.40
N TYR A 108 5.73 0.97 40.39
CA TYR A 108 6.42 0.23 41.49
C TYR A 108 7.62 -0.67 41.10
N GLU A 109 8.88 -0.51 41.55
CA GLU A 109 9.56 0.28 42.62
C GLU A 109 10.82 0.98 42.10
#